data_AF-A0A8T0U169-F1
#
_entry.id   AF-A0A8T0U169-F1
#
_cell.length_a   1.000
_cell.length_b   1.000
_cell.length_c   1.000
_cell.angle_alpha   90.00
_cell.angle_beta   90.00
_cell.angle_gamma   90.00
#
_symmetry.space_group_name_H-M   'P 1'
#
loop_
_entity.id
_entity.type
_entity.pdbx_description
1 polymer ?
#
loop_
_entity_poly.entity_id
_entity_poly.type
_entity_poly.pdbx_seq_one_letter_code
_entity_poly.pdbx_strand_id
1 'polypeptide(L)'
;MPSRGKSSKPKVAKSKEEKTYNQRYWICENYAFYPTPRQIRVGSMTPPPPCDFERWIDTEIREENKRYLEMCKKWETERLERLEKGSKERRQQKRRGKKNWKGGMLLNEGRRGSKRLSVFAVPKQHWRRIYMH
;
A
#
# COMPACT_ATOMS: atom_id res chain seq x y z
N MET A 1 -9.31 52.68 -11.70
CA MET A 1 -8.95 51.69 -12.74
C MET A 1 -8.37 50.47 -12.03
N PRO A 2 -9.11 49.36 -11.85
CA PRO A 2 -8.50 48.19 -11.24
C PRO A 2 -7.43 47.67 -12.19
N SER A 3 -6.21 47.60 -11.66
CA SER A 3 -5.03 47.06 -12.31
C SER A 3 -5.38 45.71 -12.92
N ARG A 4 -5.16 45.55 -14.23
CA ARG A 4 -5.27 44.27 -14.94
C ARG A 4 -4.20 43.33 -14.39
N GLY A 5 -4.48 42.71 -13.24
CA GLY A 5 -3.77 41.53 -12.78
C GLY A 5 -3.86 40.51 -13.90
N LYS A 6 -2.71 40.02 -14.36
CA LYS A 6 -2.62 39.03 -15.43
C LYS A 6 -3.52 37.86 -15.03
N SER A 7 -4.69 37.74 -15.64
CA SER A 7 -5.55 36.58 -15.42
C SER A 7 -4.76 35.36 -15.88
N SER A 8 -4.43 34.47 -14.93
CA SER A 8 -3.80 33.21 -15.26
C SER A 8 -4.68 32.46 -16.26
N LYS A 9 -4.07 31.91 -17.31
CA LYS A 9 -4.81 31.19 -18.35
C LYS A 9 -5.49 29.97 -17.71
N PRO A 10 -6.76 29.68 -18.04
CA PRO A 10 -7.40 28.46 -17.60
C PRO A 10 -6.78 27.26 -18.33
N LYS A 11 -6.55 26.17 -17.60
CA LYS A 11 -6.07 24.88 -18.11
C LYS A 11 -7.18 23.84 -18.04
N VAL A 12 -7.14 22.84 -18.93
CA VAL A 12 -8.05 21.69 -18.85
C VAL A 12 -7.50 20.69 -17.85
N ALA A 13 -8.31 20.35 -16.86
CA ALA A 13 -8.09 19.24 -15.94
C ALA A 13 -9.12 18.14 -16.18
N LYS A 14 -8.87 16.96 -15.59
CA LYS A 14 -9.75 15.79 -15.64
C LYS A 14 -10.05 15.35 -14.23
N SER A 15 -11.32 15.12 -13.93
CA SER A 15 -11.71 14.63 -12.61
C SER A 15 -11.32 13.17 -12.42
N LYS A 16 -10.97 12.83 -11.17
CA LYS A 16 -10.69 11.47 -10.71
C LYS A 16 -11.82 10.91 -9.85
N GLU A 17 -12.83 11.73 -9.53
CA GLU A 17 -13.97 11.29 -8.73
C GLU A 17 -14.83 10.34 -9.54
N GLU A 18 -15.39 9.32 -8.90
CA GLU A 18 -16.15 8.27 -9.60
C GLU A 18 -17.35 8.85 -10.37
N LYS A 19 -18.06 9.80 -9.78
CA LYS A 19 -19.26 10.45 -10.35
C LYS A 19 -18.97 11.43 -11.47
N THR A 20 -17.71 11.84 -11.64
CA THR A 20 -17.29 12.78 -12.69
C THR A 20 -16.04 12.25 -13.41
N TYR A 21 -15.82 10.93 -13.41
CA TYR A 21 -14.53 10.35 -13.77
C TYR A 21 -14.15 10.68 -15.21
N ASN A 22 -12.95 11.25 -15.36
CA ASN A 22 -12.35 11.65 -16.63
C ASN A 22 -13.20 12.68 -17.40
N GLN A 23 -14.20 13.31 -16.76
CA GLN A 23 -14.83 14.53 -17.25
C GLN A 23 -13.85 15.69 -17.17
N ARG A 24 -13.86 16.51 -18.21
CA ARG A 24 -12.98 17.65 -18.34
C ARG A 24 -13.62 18.90 -17.76
N TYR A 25 -12.79 19.73 -17.15
CA TYR A 25 -13.16 21.03 -16.64
C TYR A 25 -12.02 22.01 -16.82
N TRP A 26 -12.38 23.28 -17.00
CA TRP A 26 -11.44 24.39 -16.92
C TRP A 26 -11.16 24.70 -15.47
N ILE A 27 -9.88 24.85 -15.13
CA ILE A 27 -9.44 25.30 -13.82
C ILE A 27 -8.31 26.31 -13.99
N CYS A 28 -8.24 27.27 -13.08
CA CYS A 28 -7.17 28.24 -13.09
C CYS A 28 -5.80 27.60 -12.80
N GLU A 29 -4.74 28.05 -13.47
CA GLU A 29 -3.37 27.61 -13.16
C GLU A 29 -2.97 27.95 -11.71
N ASN A 30 -3.42 29.10 -11.22
CA ASN A 30 -3.18 29.61 -9.87
C ASN A 30 -4.20 29.11 -8.82
N TYR A 31 -5.00 28.09 -9.12
CA TYR A 31 -5.99 27.54 -8.18
C TYR A 31 -5.35 27.04 -6.88
N ALA A 32 -4.16 26.45 -6.97
CA ALA A 32 -3.39 26.03 -5.82
C ALA A 32 -1.91 26.39 -6.03
N PHE A 33 -1.38 27.22 -5.13
CA PHE A 33 0.03 27.59 -5.14
C PHE A 33 0.87 26.49 -4.48
N TYR A 34 1.66 25.79 -5.28
CA TYR A 34 2.66 24.84 -4.80
C TYR A 34 4.05 25.46 -4.96
N PRO A 35 4.66 25.99 -3.89
CA PRO A 35 5.99 26.59 -3.95
C PRO A 35 7.02 25.52 -4.34
N THR A 36 7.94 25.89 -5.22
CA THR A 36 9.05 25.00 -5.58
C THR A 36 10.03 24.84 -4.41
N PRO A 37 10.78 23.73 -4.33
CA PRO A 37 11.80 23.54 -3.29
C PRO A 37 12.87 24.65 -3.22
N ARG A 38 13.11 25.36 -4.33
CA ARG A 38 14.02 26.52 -4.36
C ARG A 38 13.38 27.76 -3.74
N GLN A 39 12.12 28.06 -4.05
CA GLN A 39 11.38 29.17 -3.46
C GLN A 39 11.24 29.03 -1.93
N ILE A 40 11.03 27.80 -1.45
CA ILE A 40 11.00 27.49 -0.02
C ILE A 40 12.35 27.82 0.64
N ARG A 41 13.46 27.36 0.03
CA ARG A 41 14.81 27.59 0.56
C ARG A 41 15.21 29.07 0.65
N VAL A 42 14.74 29.89 -0.29
CA VAL A 42 15.09 31.31 -0.38
C VAL A 42 14.10 32.18 0.41
N GLY A 43 13.04 31.60 0.99
CA GLY A 43 12.00 32.35 1.71
C GLY A 43 11.14 33.25 0.80
N SER A 44 11.25 33.12 -0.52
CA SER A 44 10.52 33.92 -1.50
C SER A 44 9.19 33.24 -1.86
N MET A 45 8.23 33.28 -0.94
CA MET A 45 6.91 32.69 -1.09
C MET A 45 5.83 33.77 -1.21
N THR A 46 5.87 34.56 -2.29
CA THR A 46 4.73 35.43 -2.62
C THR A 46 3.82 34.65 -3.57
N PRO A 47 2.73 34.02 -3.08
CA PRO A 47 1.81 33.33 -3.97
C PRO A 47 1.16 34.33 -4.92
N PRO A 48 0.92 33.96 -6.19
CA PRO A 48 0.05 34.75 -7.03
C PRO A 48 -1.35 34.82 -6.41
N PRO A 49 -2.16 35.85 -6.72
CA PRO A 49 -3.53 35.92 -6.24
C PRO A 49 -4.28 34.63 -6.62
N PRO A 50 -4.96 33.99 -5.66
CA PRO A 50 -5.72 32.77 -5.93
C PRO A 50 -6.83 33.07 -6.93
N CYS A 51 -7.10 32.09 -7.77
CA CYS A 51 -8.08 32.19 -8.82
C CYS A 51 -9.01 30.99 -8.73
N ASP A 52 -10.24 31.25 -8.30
CA ASP A 52 -11.23 30.22 -7.98
C ASP A 52 -12.08 29.83 -9.20
N PHE A 53 -11.59 30.15 -10.41
CA PHE A 53 -12.29 29.83 -11.63
C PHE A 53 -12.28 28.32 -11.88
N GLU A 54 -13.47 27.73 -11.84
CA GLU A 54 -13.72 26.33 -12.17
C GLU A 54 -15.00 26.23 -13.03
N ARG A 55 -14.92 25.56 -14.17
CA ARG A 55 -16.08 25.36 -15.05
C ARG A 55 -16.01 24.04 -15.80
N TRP A 56 -17.04 23.21 -15.67
CA TRP A 56 -17.17 21.95 -16.40
C TRP A 56 -17.26 22.15 -17.90
N ILE A 57 -16.54 21.31 -18.64
CA ILE A 57 -16.58 21.21 -20.11
C ILE A 57 -17.54 20.09 -20.50
N ASP A 58 -17.37 18.92 -19.86
CA ASP A 58 -18.22 17.76 -20.10
C ASP A 58 -19.30 17.72 -19.00
N THR A 59 -20.57 17.56 -19.39
CA THR A 59 -21.70 17.46 -18.45
C THR A 59 -22.01 16.01 -18.05
N GLU A 60 -21.65 15.05 -18.91
CA GLU A 60 -21.93 13.62 -18.71
C GLU A 60 -20.65 12.78 -18.75
N ILE A 61 -20.61 11.70 -17.96
CA ILE A 61 -19.51 10.73 -18.04
C ILE A 61 -19.72 9.88 -19.28
N ARG A 62 -18.67 9.77 -20.09
CA ARG A 62 -18.64 8.86 -21.24
C ARG A 62 -18.90 7.42 -20.82
N GLU A 63 -19.66 6.68 -21.64
CA GLU A 63 -20.04 5.31 -21.33
C GLU A 63 -18.82 4.38 -21.18
N GLU A 64 -17.76 4.60 -21.96
CA GLU A 64 -16.50 3.84 -21.82
C GLU A 64 -15.86 4.01 -20.44
N ASN A 65 -15.91 5.23 -19.89
CA ASN A 65 -15.38 5.53 -18.57
C ASN A 65 -16.18 4.83 -17.47
N LYS A 66 -17.52 4.75 -17.61
CA LYS A 66 -18.38 4.00 -16.67
C LYS A 66 -18.05 2.51 -16.68
N ARG A 67 -17.97 1.92 -17.87
CA ARG A 67 -17.58 0.50 -18.04
C ARG A 67 -16.21 0.21 -17.45
N TYR A 68 -15.25 1.11 -17.65
CA TYR A 68 -13.92 1.00 -17.07
C TYR A 68 -13.96 0.98 -15.54
N LEU A 69 -14.71 1.90 -14.91
CA LEU A 69 -14.85 1.94 -13.45
C LEU A 69 -15.51 0.67 -12.90
N GLU A 70 -16.54 0.16 -13.57
CA GLU A 70 -17.20 -1.08 -13.17
C GLU A 70 -16.25 -2.29 -13.22
N MET A 71 -15.46 -2.39 -14.28
CA MET A 71 -14.42 -3.41 -14.39
C MET A 71 -13.38 -3.30 -13.27
N CYS A 72 -12.89 -2.09 -12.98
CA CYS A 72 -11.93 -1.86 -11.89
C CYS A 72 -12.50 -2.34 -10.54
N LYS A 73 -13.78 -2.07 -10.26
CA LYS A 73 -14.45 -2.55 -9.03
C LYS A 73 -14.48 -4.07 -8.96
N LYS A 74 -14.83 -4.75 -10.06
CA LYS A 74 -14.84 -6.22 -10.15
C LYS A 74 -13.46 -6.82 -9.86
N TRP A 75 -12.41 -6.23 -10.41
CA TRP A 75 -11.03 -6.68 -10.18
C TRP A 75 -10.58 -6.47 -8.74
N GLU A 76 -10.94 -5.35 -8.13
CA GLU A 76 -10.60 -5.09 -6.72
C GLU A 76 -11.32 -6.09 -5.80
N THR A 77 -12.60 -6.38 -6.07
CA THR A 77 -13.34 -7.40 -5.30
C THR A 77 -12.71 -8.79 -5.45
N GLU A 78 -12.37 -9.20 -6.68
CA GLU A 78 -11.73 -10.49 -6.93
C GLU A 78 -10.36 -10.59 -6.23
N ARG A 79 -9.57 -9.52 -6.29
CA ARG A 79 -8.27 -9.44 -5.62
C ARG A 79 -8.42 -9.58 -4.11
N LEU A 80 -9.40 -8.90 -3.51
CA LEU A 80 -9.68 -8.97 -2.08
C LEU A 80 -10.13 -10.37 -1.66
N GLU A 81 -10.99 -11.03 -2.43
CA GLU A 81 -11.42 -12.41 -2.18
C GLU A 81 -10.24 -13.40 -2.20
N ARG A 82 -9.33 -13.27 -3.18
CA ARG A 82 -8.12 -14.11 -3.26
C ARG A 82 -7.23 -13.91 -2.03
N LEU A 83 -7.05 -12.67 -1.58
CA LEU A 83 -6.27 -12.36 -0.38
C LEU A 83 -6.93 -12.92 0.89
N GLU A 84 -8.26 -12.83 0.99
CA GLU A 84 -9.00 -13.37 2.12
C GLU A 84 -8.91 -14.90 2.17
N LYS A 85 -9.07 -15.57 1.02
CA LYS A 85 -8.92 -17.03 0.90
C LYS A 85 -7.52 -17.47 1.32
N GLY A 86 -6.46 -16.83 0.82
CA GLY A 86 -5.09 -17.13 1.22
C GLY A 86 -4.84 -16.90 2.72
N SER A 87 -5.45 -15.86 3.30
CA SER A 87 -5.39 -15.60 4.74
C SER A 87 -6.08 -16.72 5.55
N LYS A 88 -7.27 -17.16 5.12
CA LYS A 88 -8.02 -18.27 5.73
C LYS A 88 -7.22 -19.58 5.68
N GLU A 89 -6.65 -19.93 4.53
CA GLU A 89 -5.83 -21.13 4.35
C GLU A 89 -4.58 -21.09 5.25
N ARG A 90 -3.86 -19.96 5.29
CA ARG A 90 -2.70 -19.81 6.17
C ARG A 90 -3.05 -19.93 7.65
N ARG A 91 -4.21 -19.40 8.07
CA ARG A 91 -4.74 -19.59 9.43
C ARG A 91 -5.04 -21.07 9.69
N GLN A 92 -5.66 -21.78 8.75
CA GLN A 92 -5.94 -23.21 8.88
C GLN A 92 -4.66 -24.04 8.95
N GLN A 93 -3.68 -23.76 8.10
CA GLN A 93 -2.39 -24.46 8.10
C GLN A 93 -1.65 -24.26 9.42
N LYS A 94 -1.61 -23.04 9.96
CA LYS A 94 -1.06 -22.77 11.30
C LYS A 94 -1.78 -23.56 12.40
N ARG A 95 -3.11 -23.67 12.34
CA ARG A 95 -3.89 -24.46 13.31
C ARG A 95 -3.59 -25.96 13.18
N ARG A 96 -3.52 -26.49 11.95
CA ARG A 96 -3.15 -27.89 11.68
C ARG A 96 -1.72 -28.18 12.15
N GLY A 97 -0.77 -27.30 11.84
CA GLY A 97 0.62 -27.39 12.30
C GLY A 97 0.74 -27.36 13.82
N LYS A 98 0.02 -26.47 14.52
CA LYS A 98 -0.04 -26.46 16.00
C LYS A 98 -0.64 -27.74 16.58
N LYS A 99 -1.71 -28.27 15.99
CA LYS A 99 -2.32 -29.54 16.42
C LYS A 99 -1.35 -30.71 16.21
N ASN A 100 -0.71 -30.78 15.05
CA ASN A 100 0.26 -31.82 14.73
C ASN A 100 1.49 -31.74 15.65
N TRP A 101 2.00 -30.53 15.90
CA TRP A 101 3.08 -30.30 16.87
C TRP A 101 2.71 -30.79 18.28
N LYS A 102 1.51 -30.43 18.78
CA LYS A 102 1.03 -30.89 20.09
C LYS A 102 0.81 -32.41 20.14
N GLY A 103 0.24 -32.99 19.09
CA GLY A 103 0.02 -34.44 18.98
C GLY A 103 1.34 -35.23 18.90
N GLY A 104 2.32 -34.70 18.16
CA GLY A 104 3.68 -35.25 18.10
C GLY A 104 4.45 -35.12 19.42
N MET A 105 4.22 -34.06 20.21
CA MET A 105 4.75 -33.97 21.58
C MET A 105 4.12 -35.03 22.51
N LEU A 106 2.78 -35.18 22.49
CA LEU A 106 2.07 -36.20 23.29
C LEU A 106 2.48 -37.64 22.91
N LEU A 107 2.69 -37.92 21.62
CA LEU A 107 3.16 -39.23 21.16
C LEU A 107 4.61 -39.51 21.57
N ASN A 108 5.44 -38.46 21.71
CA ASN A 108 6.83 -38.58 22.18
C ASN A 108 6.95 -38.67 23.71
N GLU A 109 6.00 -38.14 24.48
CA GLU A 109 5.96 -38.33 25.94
C GLU A 109 5.71 -39.80 26.31
N GLY A 110 4.92 -40.54 25.53
CA GLY A 110 4.75 -42.00 25.68
C GLY A 110 5.97 -42.84 25.27
N ARG A 111 6.98 -42.24 24.59
CA ARG A 111 8.22 -42.92 24.17
C ARG A 111 9.44 -42.63 25.05
N ARG A 112 9.32 -41.85 26.13
CA ARG A 112 10.39 -41.73 27.15
C ARG A 112 10.38 -42.88 28.17
N GLY A 113 9.95 -44.07 27.75
CA GLY A 113 10.02 -45.31 28.53
C GLY A 113 10.78 -46.44 27.85
N SER A 114 11.42 -46.22 26.70
CA SER A 114 12.17 -47.28 26.01
C SER A 114 13.61 -46.86 25.72
N LYS A 115 14.52 -47.32 26.57
CA LYS A 115 15.96 -47.31 26.36
C LYS A 115 16.27 -48.02 25.04
N ARG A 116 16.60 -47.27 23.99
CA ARG A 116 17.48 -47.76 22.92
C ARG A 116 18.58 -46.72 22.72
N LEU A 117 19.80 -47.15 23.04
CA LEU A 117 21.04 -46.42 22.85
C LEU A 117 21.16 -46.04 21.37
N SER A 118 20.93 -44.77 21.03
CA SER A 118 21.40 -44.22 19.78
C SER A 118 22.87 -43.81 19.96
N VAL A 119 23.75 -44.60 19.35
CA VAL A 119 25.14 -44.29 19.04
C VAL A 119 25.20 -42.90 18.38
N PHE A 120 26.24 -42.12 18.70
CA PHE A 120 26.49 -40.70 18.39
C PHE A 120 25.98 -39.69 19.44
N ALA A 121 26.41 -39.88 20.69
CA ALA A 121 26.78 -38.74 21.52
C ALA A 121 28.17 -38.29 21.08
N VAL A 122 28.28 -37.24 20.27
CA VAL A 122 29.55 -36.52 20.08
C VAL A 122 29.80 -35.75 21.37
N PRO A 123 30.87 -36.04 22.14
CA PRO A 123 31.17 -35.29 23.34
C PRO A 123 31.50 -33.85 22.96
N LYS A 124 30.83 -32.88 23.61
CA LYS A 124 31.14 -31.45 23.52
C LYS A 124 32.63 -31.25 23.85
N GLN A 125 33.44 -30.94 22.84
CA GLN A 125 34.79 -30.45 23.08
C GLN A 125 34.69 -29.04 23.69
N HIS A 126 35.04 -28.96 24.97
CA HIS A 126 35.23 -27.72 25.69
C HIS A 126 36.59 -27.15 25.26
N TRP A 127 36.58 -26.10 24.44
CA TRP A 127 37.80 -25.42 24.01
C TRP A 127 38.43 -24.72 25.22
N ARG A 128 39.51 -25.31 25.76
CA ARG A 128 40.39 -24.61 26.70
C ARG A 128 41.17 -23.55 25.92
N ARG A 129 41.01 -22.29 26.33
CA ARG A 129 41.75 -21.14 25.81
C ARG A 129 43.15 -21.19 26.41
N ILE A 130 44.15 -21.56 25.60
CA ILE A 130 45.57 -21.49 26.00
C ILE A 130 46.03 -20.07 25.70
N TYR A 131 46.39 -19.29 26.72
CA TYR A 131 47.23 -18.10 26.57
C TYR A 131 48.67 -18.55 26.82
N MET A 132 49.53 -18.40 25.82
CA MET A 132 50.99 -18.42 26.03
C MET A 132 51.41 -16.98 26.34
N HIS A 133 52.20 -16.84 27.40
CA HIS A 133 52.66 -15.58 27.98
C HIS A 133 54.09 -15.26 27.52
#